data_AF-A0A177D7H6-F1
#
_entry.id   AF-A0A177D7H6-F1
#
_cell.length_a   1.000
_cell.length_b   1.000
_cell.length_c   1.000
_cell.angle_alpha   90.00
_cell.angle_beta   90.00
_cell.angle_gamma   90.00
#
_symmetry.space_group_name_H-M   'P 1'
#
loop_
_entity.id
_entity.type
_entity.pdbx_description
1 polymer ?
#
loop_
_entity_poly.entity_id
_entity_poly.type
_entity_poly.pdbx_seq_one_letter_code
_entity_poly.pdbx_strand_id
1 'polypeptide(L)'
;MLVFSVYPHMQMYLLQSVIYSLPQMQVPLQAGLFPAPLPNILPLQQHLPQEQLLLPPGPLLQPQVPLVQKTLYVTTYSSEVLERQPGAEAQLLQHISHVPALLTIYCQTWRAPPRKMCEMYSGVSQQIQQFIMGSRTAVREINKALASIVNHFNAGHQVASIQTTCHAGTHRSVGTAEIVAKQMRRSGVNVVIKHLHRRKGPGDPW
;
A
#
# COMPACT_ATOMS: atom_id res chain seq x y z
N MET A 1 -17.01 26.39 -34.96
CA MET A 1 -15.59 26.78 -34.86
C MET A 1 -14.78 25.52 -34.59
N LEU A 2 -13.99 25.07 -35.57
CA LEU A 2 -13.12 23.89 -35.46
C LEU A 2 -11.71 24.37 -35.12
N VAL A 3 -11.17 23.97 -33.98
CA VAL A 3 -9.82 24.33 -33.54
C VAL A 3 -8.92 23.11 -33.74
N PHE A 4 -8.03 23.17 -34.73
CA PHE A 4 -7.02 22.14 -34.97
C PHE A 4 -5.85 22.35 -33.99
N SER A 5 -5.63 21.35 -33.14
CA SER A 5 -4.49 21.31 -32.22
C SER A 5 -3.29 20.68 -32.93
N VAL A 6 -2.21 21.45 -33.05
CA VAL A 6 -0.95 21.06 -33.71
C VAL A 6 -0.06 20.40 -32.66
N TYR A 7 0.19 19.09 -32.78
CA TYR A 7 1.10 18.37 -31.90
C TYR A 7 2.56 18.58 -32.33
N PRO A 8 3.50 18.84 -31.40
CA PRO A 8 4.92 18.93 -31.72
C PRO A 8 5.54 17.55 -31.93
N HIS A 9 6.34 17.47 -32.99
CA HIS A 9 7.13 16.33 -33.40
C HIS A 9 8.22 16.01 -32.36
N MET A 10 8.11 14.88 -31.65
CA MET A 10 9.20 14.40 -30.79
C MET A 10 10.31 13.77 -31.64
N GLN A 11 11.53 14.29 -31.50
CA GLN A 11 12.75 13.66 -32.03
C GLN A 11 13.11 12.44 -31.17
N MET A 12 13.27 11.28 -31.81
CA MET A 12 13.80 10.07 -31.18
C MET A 12 15.33 10.14 -31.12
N TYR A 13 15.89 10.20 -29.92
CA TYR A 13 17.32 10.01 -29.68
C TYR A 13 17.62 8.51 -29.56
N LEU A 14 18.45 7.99 -30.47
CA LEU A 14 18.99 6.63 -30.41
C LEU A 14 20.06 6.55 -29.31
N LEU A 15 19.73 5.89 -28.20
CA LEU A 15 20.68 5.61 -27.12
C LEU A 15 21.51 4.37 -27.46
N GLN A 16 22.82 4.55 -27.55
CA GLN A 16 23.81 3.47 -27.67
C GLN A 16 23.85 2.64 -26.38
N SER A 17 23.70 1.33 -26.50
CA SER A 17 23.76 0.38 -25.39
C SER A 17 25.20 0.07 -25.00
N VAL A 18 25.60 0.46 -23.79
CA VAL A 18 26.88 0.06 -23.17
C VAL A 18 26.67 -1.26 -22.43
N ILE A 19 27.41 -2.30 -22.85
CA ILE A 19 27.38 -3.63 -22.25
C ILE A 19 28.43 -3.68 -21.14
N TYR A 20 28.00 -3.84 -19.88
CA TYR A 20 28.89 -4.08 -18.75
C TYR A 20 28.87 -5.56 -18.38
N SER A 21 30.03 -6.20 -18.43
CA SER A 21 30.26 -7.57 -17.96
C SER A 21 30.37 -7.57 -16.44
N LEU A 22 29.51 -8.32 -15.75
CA LEU A 22 29.55 -8.48 -14.29
C LEU A 22 30.44 -9.68 -13.90
N PRO A 23 31.27 -9.55 -12.85
CA PRO A 23 32.08 -10.66 -12.34
C PRO A 23 31.22 -11.68 -11.59
N GLN A 24 31.51 -12.96 -11.81
CA GLN A 24 30.86 -14.06 -11.09
C GLN A 24 31.44 -14.23 -9.68
N MET A 25 30.59 -14.07 -8.66
CA MET A 25 30.92 -14.46 -7.30
C MET A 25 30.40 -15.88 -7.03
N GLN A 26 31.30 -16.80 -6.71
CA GLN A 26 31.00 -18.13 -6.21
C GLN A 26 30.73 -18.06 -4.70
N VAL A 27 29.56 -18.51 -4.26
CA VAL A 27 29.19 -18.58 -2.83
C VAL A 27 29.30 -20.04 -2.38
N PRO A 28 30.05 -20.36 -1.31
CA PRO A 28 30.10 -21.70 -0.76
C PRO A 28 28.81 -22.07 -0.02
N LEU A 29 28.27 -23.25 -0.32
CA LEU A 29 27.14 -23.87 0.37
C LEU A 29 27.62 -24.51 1.69
N GLN A 30 27.19 -23.99 2.83
CA GLN A 30 27.33 -24.69 4.12
C GLN A 30 26.04 -25.44 4.45
N ALA A 31 26.19 -26.75 4.64
CA ALA A 31 25.12 -27.66 5.08
C ALA A 31 24.97 -27.55 6.61
N GLY A 32 23.81 -27.09 7.08
CA GLY A 32 23.49 -26.87 8.49
C GLY A 32 22.36 -27.77 8.98
N LEU A 33 22.76 -28.72 9.81
CA LEU A 33 22.07 -29.61 10.77
C LEU A 33 20.64 -29.24 11.22
N PHE A 34 19.79 -30.28 11.27
CA PHE A 34 18.41 -30.30 11.76
C PHE A 34 18.31 -30.14 13.29
N PRO A 35 17.29 -29.47 13.85
CA PRO A 35 16.98 -29.50 15.28
C PRO A 35 16.07 -30.67 15.68
N ALA A 36 16.31 -31.19 16.88
CA ALA A 36 15.61 -32.28 17.55
C ALA A 36 14.21 -31.90 18.08
N PRO A 37 13.31 -32.86 18.32
CA PRO A 37 11.99 -32.61 18.90
C PRO A 37 12.03 -32.39 20.42
N LEU A 38 11.24 -31.42 20.90
CA LEU A 38 11.05 -31.09 22.32
C LEU A 38 9.96 -31.97 22.97
N PRO A 39 10.07 -32.28 24.29
CA PRO A 39 9.10 -33.08 25.02
C PRO A 39 7.86 -32.31 25.46
N ASN A 40 6.77 -33.06 25.54
CA ASN A 40 5.41 -32.67 25.90
C ASN A 40 5.31 -32.44 27.43
N ILE A 41 5.01 -31.22 27.89
CA ILE A 41 4.84 -30.90 29.31
C ILE A 41 3.34 -30.69 29.59
N LEU A 42 2.79 -31.53 30.46
CA LEU A 42 1.41 -31.47 30.97
C LEU A 42 1.23 -30.31 31.96
N PRO A 43 0.05 -29.67 32.04
CA PRO A 43 -0.22 -28.63 33.02
C PRO A 43 -0.63 -29.22 34.38
N LEU A 44 0.10 -28.84 35.43
CA LEU A 44 -0.28 -29.08 36.83
C LEU A 44 -1.31 -28.01 37.25
N GLN A 45 -2.52 -28.43 37.57
CA GLN A 45 -3.57 -27.58 38.13
C GLN A 45 -3.23 -27.28 39.60
N GLN A 46 -2.64 -26.11 39.87
CA GLN A 46 -2.49 -25.60 41.24
C GLN A 46 -3.67 -24.72 41.61
N HIS A 47 -4.37 -25.16 42.65
CA HIS A 47 -5.47 -24.47 43.30
C HIS A 47 -4.89 -23.30 44.13
N LEU A 48 -5.22 -22.06 43.78
CA LEU A 48 -4.78 -20.86 44.49
C LEU A 48 -5.76 -20.54 45.63
N PRO A 49 -5.27 -20.32 46.87
CA PRO A 49 -6.10 -19.86 47.97
C PRO A 49 -6.58 -18.41 47.78
N GLN A 50 -7.82 -18.15 48.19
CA GLN A 50 -8.43 -16.82 48.23
C GLN A 50 -7.82 -15.97 49.36
N GLU A 51 -6.75 -15.25 49.08
CA GLU A 51 -6.33 -14.13 49.93
C GLU A 51 -7.21 -12.90 49.66
N GLN A 52 -7.75 -12.34 50.74
CA GLN A 52 -8.58 -11.13 50.76
C GLN A 52 -7.69 -9.91 50.46
N LEU A 53 -7.60 -9.57 49.17
CA LEU A 53 -6.90 -8.39 48.66
C LEU A 53 -7.53 -7.09 49.19
N LEU A 54 -6.88 -6.47 50.19
CA LEU A 54 -7.01 -5.04 50.44
C LEU A 54 -6.51 -4.29 49.19
N LEU A 55 -7.41 -3.56 48.53
CA LEU A 55 -7.08 -2.73 47.37
C LEU A 55 -6.10 -1.62 47.78
N PRO A 56 -4.89 -1.56 47.19
CA PRO A 56 -3.99 -0.43 47.40
C PRO A 56 -4.64 0.86 46.88
N PRO A 57 -4.28 2.03 47.43
CA PRO A 57 -4.77 3.32 46.97
C PRO A 57 -4.52 3.45 45.46
N GLY A 58 -5.63 3.57 44.71
CA GLY A 58 -5.60 3.55 43.26
C GLY A 58 -4.72 4.67 42.70
N PRO A 59 -3.94 4.41 41.64
CA PRO A 59 -3.11 5.43 41.02
C PRO A 59 -3.99 6.58 40.55
N LEU A 60 -3.61 7.80 40.94
CA LEU A 60 -4.27 9.04 40.50
C LEU A 60 -4.26 9.06 38.97
N LEU A 61 -5.46 9.14 38.38
CA LEU A 61 -5.67 9.24 36.95
C LEU A 61 -4.91 10.45 36.41
N GLN A 62 -3.73 10.22 35.81
CA GLN A 62 -3.05 11.26 35.05
C GLN A 62 -3.97 11.66 33.89
N PRO A 63 -4.21 12.96 33.65
CA PRO A 63 -4.98 13.43 32.51
C PRO A 63 -4.39 12.82 31.23
N GLN A 64 -5.13 11.91 30.60
CA GLN A 64 -4.72 11.35 29.32
C GLN A 64 -4.82 12.47 28.29
N VAL A 65 -3.68 13.07 27.96
CA VAL A 65 -3.59 14.00 26.83
C VAL A 65 -4.03 13.21 25.59
N PRO A 66 -5.08 13.64 24.86
CA PRO A 66 -5.52 12.94 23.68
C PRO A 66 -4.36 12.83 22.70
N LEU A 67 -3.94 11.60 22.41
CA LEU A 67 -2.94 11.34 21.37
C LEU A 67 -3.54 11.81 20.05
N VAL A 68 -3.01 12.90 19.49
CA VAL A 68 -3.44 13.41 18.19
C VAL A 68 -3.11 12.35 17.15
N GLN A 69 -4.13 11.68 16.63
CA GLN A 69 -3.96 10.55 15.73
C GLN A 69 -3.76 11.02 14.29
N LYS A 70 -2.59 10.73 13.72
CA LYS A 70 -2.28 11.00 12.32
C LYS A 70 -3.20 10.19 11.41
N THR A 71 -3.76 10.83 10.37
CA THR A 71 -4.69 10.20 9.43
C THR A 71 -4.21 10.31 7.98
N LEU A 72 -4.22 9.19 7.26
CA LEU A 72 -3.93 9.10 5.83
C LEU A 72 -5.19 8.70 5.06
N TYR A 73 -5.59 9.53 4.10
CA TYR A 73 -6.62 9.20 3.12
C TYR A 73 -5.96 8.63 1.86
N VAL A 74 -6.47 7.51 1.35
CA VAL A 74 -5.98 6.86 0.12
C VAL A 74 -7.14 6.69 -0.83
N THR A 75 -7.08 7.33 -2.00
CA THR A 75 -8.12 7.20 -3.04
C THR A 75 -7.55 6.49 -4.25
N THR A 76 -8.24 5.45 -4.72
CA THR A 76 -7.84 4.72 -5.93
C THR A 76 -8.86 4.89 -7.03
N TYR A 77 -8.40 5.19 -8.25
CA TYR A 77 -9.30 5.37 -9.40
C TYR A 77 -8.74 4.72 -10.69
N SER A 78 -9.59 4.76 -11.71
CA SER A 78 -9.35 4.25 -13.07
C SER A 78 -9.13 5.42 -14.01
N SER A 79 -7.96 5.51 -14.63
CA SER A 79 -7.66 6.53 -15.65
C SER A 79 -8.53 6.35 -16.90
N GLU A 80 -8.80 5.11 -17.30
CA GLU A 80 -9.64 4.81 -18.47
C GLU A 80 -11.10 5.24 -18.26
N VAL A 81 -11.62 5.16 -17.02
CA VAL A 81 -12.96 5.67 -16.69
C VAL A 81 -13.00 7.19 -16.77
N LEU A 82 -11.98 7.88 -16.24
CA LEU A 82 -11.91 9.34 -16.35
C LEU A 82 -11.87 9.82 -17.80
N GLU A 83 -11.13 9.11 -18.66
CA GLU A 83 -11.01 9.45 -20.08
C GLU A 83 -12.31 9.19 -20.88
N ARG A 84 -13.03 8.10 -20.57
CA ARG A 84 -14.17 7.65 -21.39
C ARG A 84 -15.53 8.11 -20.91
N GLN A 85 -15.69 8.38 -19.62
CA GLN A 85 -16.99 8.67 -19.04
C GLN A 85 -17.11 10.16 -18.74
N PRO A 86 -17.99 10.91 -19.46
CA PRO A 86 -18.26 12.31 -19.15
C PRO A 86 -18.71 12.47 -17.69
N GLY A 87 -18.12 13.44 -16.98
CA GLY A 87 -18.44 13.71 -15.58
C GLY A 87 -17.76 12.80 -14.56
N ALA A 88 -16.96 11.80 -14.96
CA ALA A 88 -16.23 10.95 -14.03
C ALA A 88 -15.20 11.72 -13.19
N GLU A 89 -14.63 12.80 -13.72
CA GLU A 89 -13.76 13.71 -12.95
C GLU A 89 -14.52 14.40 -11.82
N ALA A 90 -15.74 14.90 -12.08
CA ALA A 90 -16.57 15.50 -11.04
C ALA A 90 -16.95 14.48 -9.95
N GLN A 91 -17.24 13.22 -10.34
CA GLN A 91 -17.48 12.13 -9.38
C GLN A 91 -16.24 11.82 -8.55
N LEU A 92 -15.05 11.80 -9.16
CA LEU A 92 -13.79 11.64 -8.44
C LEU A 92 -13.61 12.76 -7.41
N LEU A 93 -13.84 14.02 -7.80
CA LEU A 93 -13.74 15.19 -6.91
C LEU A 93 -14.72 15.13 -5.72
N GLN A 94 -15.90 14.55 -5.88
CA GLN A 94 -16.87 14.35 -4.79
C GLN A 94 -16.38 13.33 -3.74
N HIS A 95 -15.52 12.40 -4.14
CA HIS A 95 -15.04 11.33 -3.25
C HIS A 95 -13.66 11.59 -2.66
N ILE A 96 -12.85 12.43 -3.31
CA ILE A 96 -11.57 12.90 -2.77
C ILE A 96 -11.82 13.66 -1.46
N SER A 97 -10.98 13.41 -0.46
CA SER A 97 -10.96 14.19 0.78
C SER A 97 -10.85 15.69 0.48
N HIS A 98 -11.45 16.56 1.29
CA HIS A 98 -11.17 18.01 1.22
C HIS A 98 -9.69 18.38 1.42
N VAL A 99 -8.88 17.40 1.84
CA VAL A 99 -7.42 17.49 1.92
C VAL A 99 -6.81 17.26 0.52
N PRO A 100 -6.02 18.22 0.00
CA PRO A 100 -5.28 18.06 -1.25
C PRO A 100 -4.39 16.81 -1.24
N ALA A 101 -4.30 16.14 -2.38
CA ALA A 101 -3.42 14.99 -2.52
C ALA A 101 -1.95 15.43 -2.44
N LEU A 102 -1.20 14.86 -1.50
CA LEU A 102 0.24 15.04 -1.34
C LEU A 102 1.00 14.55 -2.58
N LEU A 103 0.57 13.42 -3.15
CA LEU A 103 1.12 12.83 -4.36
C LEU A 103 0.12 11.87 -5.02
N THR A 104 0.36 11.60 -6.30
CA THR A 104 -0.34 10.56 -7.07
C THR A 104 0.66 9.51 -7.55
N ILE A 105 0.35 8.24 -7.28
CA ILE A 105 1.14 7.10 -7.77
C ILE A 105 0.51 6.59 -9.07
N TYR A 106 1.22 6.78 -10.17
CA TYR A 106 0.84 6.31 -11.51
C TYR A 106 1.34 4.89 -11.74
N CYS A 107 0.43 3.92 -11.70
CA CYS A 107 0.74 2.50 -11.84
C CYS A 107 0.57 1.97 -13.28
N GLN A 108 0.22 2.82 -14.25
CA GLN A 108 -0.09 2.45 -15.64
C GLN A 108 1.11 1.78 -16.34
N THR A 109 2.32 2.25 -16.06
CA THR A 109 3.57 1.78 -16.70
C THR A 109 4.13 0.52 -16.07
N TRP A 110 3.56 0.05 -14.96
CA TRP A 110 4.03 -1.16 -14.29
C TRP A 110 3.55 -2.40 -15.01
N ARG A 111 4.30 -3.50 -14.94
CA ARG A 111 3.88 -4.78 -15.51
C ARG A 111 2.49 -5.16 -14.98
N ALA A 112 1.56 -5.45 -15.89
CA ALA A 112 0.22 -5.90 -15.53
C ALA A 112 0.28 -7.32 -14.92
N PRO A 113 -0.59 -7.64 -13.95
CA PRO A 113 -0.74 -9.02 -13.49
C PRO A 113 -1.18 -9.95 -14.62
N PRO A 114 -0.85 -11.25 -14.56
CA PRO A 114 -1.30 -12.21 -15.57
C PRO A 114 -2.83 -12.22 -15.67
N ARG A 115 -3.36 -12.40 -16.89
CA ARG A 115 -4.81 -12.37 -17.17
C ARG A 115 -5.62 -13.27 -16.21
N LYS A 116 -5.19 -14.52 -16.01
CA LYS A 116 -5.82 -15.46 -15.08
C LYS A 116 -5.92 -14.91 -13.64
N MET A 117 -4.92 -14.14 -13.21
CA MET A 117 -4.93 -13.49 -11.89
C MET A 117 -5.91 -12.31 -11.87
N CYS A 118 -5.96 -11.52 -12.95
CA CYS A 118 -6.89 -10.39 -13.08
C CYS A 118 -8.36 -10.82 -13.12
N GLU A 119 -8.66 -11.99 -13.67
CA GLU A 119 -10.00 -12.57 -13.71
C GLU A 119 -10.47 -13.07 -12.33
N MET A 120 -9.53 -13.55 -11.50
CA MET A 120 -9.83 -14.12 -10.19
C MET A 120 -9.81 -13.09 -9.06
N TYR A 121 -8.92 -12.10 -9.13
CA TYR A 121 -8.59 -11.24 -8.01
C TYR A 121 -8.56 -9.77 -8.40
N SER A 122 -8.83 -8.89 -7.44
CA SER A 122 -8.53 -7.46 -7.51
C SER A 122 -7.34 -7.11 -6.62
N GLY A 123 -6.95 -5.83 -6.58
CA GLY A 123 -5.79 -5.38 -5.82
C GLY A 123 -5.85 -5.61 -4.31
N VAL A 124 -7.02 -5.92 -3.74
CA VAL A 124 -7.12 -6.24 -2.31
C VAL A 124 -6.57 -7.63 -1.97
N SER A 125 -6.41 -8.52 -2.96
CA SER A 125 -5.91 -9.87 -2.73
C SER A 125 -4.40 -9.88 -2.46
N GLN A 126 -3.95 -10.81 -1.61
CA GLN A 126 -2.51 -10.96 -1.36
C GLN A 126 -1.74 -11.36 -2.62
N GLN A 127 -2.36 -12.13 -3.52
CA GLN A 127 -1.75 -12.59 -4.76
C GLN A 127 -1.37 -11.41 -5.67
N ILE A 128 -2.28 -10.44 -5.83
CA ILE A 128 -2.00 -9.22 -6.61
C ILE A 128 -0.96 -8.35 -5.89
N GLN A 129 -1.06 -8.20 -4.56
CA GLN A 129 -0.08 -7.43 -3.78
C GLN A 129 1.33 -8.04 -3.88
N GLN A 130 1.47 -9.35 -3.75
CA GLN A 130 2.74 -10.06 -3.92
C GLN A 130 3.30 -9.90 -5.34
N PHE A 131 2.45 -10.00 -6.36
CA PHE A 131 2.86 -9.75 -7.74
C PHE A 131 3.41 -8.33 -7.92
N ILE A 132 2.73 -7.32 -7.37
CA ILE A 132 3.20 -5.92 -7.40
C ILE A 132 4.55 -5.79 -6.68
N MET A 133 4.69 -6.39 -5.51
CA MET A 133 5.94 -6.37 -4.73
C MET A 133 7.10 -7.11 -5.41
N GLY A 134 6.83 -7.98 -6.38
CA GLY A 134 7.85 -8.59 -7.25
C GLY A 134 8.43 -7.62 -8.30
N SER A 135 7.84 -6.44 -8.50
CA SER A 135 8.33 -5.44 -9.46
C SER A 135 9.24 -4.42 -8.78
N ARG A 136 10.52 -4.35 -9.20
CA ARG A 136 11.49 -3.36 -8.69
C ARG A 136 11.00 -1.91 -8.84
N THR A 137 10.41 -1.59 -9.99
CA THR A 137 9.87 -0.25 -10.26
C THR A 137 8.73 0.07 -9.30
N ALA A 138 7.77 -0.85 -9.10
CA ALA A 138 6.66 -0.64 -8.18
C ALA A 138 7.15 -0.42 -6.75
N VAL A 139 8.07 -1.28 -6.27
CA VAL A 139 8.65 -1.17 -4.91
C VAL A 139 9.35 0.18 -4.71
N ARG A 140 10.12 0.65 -5.70
CA ARG A 140 10.79 1.96 -5.62
C ARG A 140 9.78 3.10 -5.48
N GLU A 141 8.74 3.14 -6.32
CA GLU A 141 7.73 4.20 -6.26
C GLU A 141 6.89 4.13 -4.97
N ILE A 142 6.57 2.93 -4.49
CA ILE A 142 5.92 2.72 -3.18
C ILE A 142 6.79 3.28 -2.05
N ASN A 143 8.08 2.94 -2.02
CA ASN A 143 9.00 3.43 -0.98
C ASN A 143 9.15 4.95 -1.03
N LYS A 144 9.20 5.55 -2.22
CA LYS A 144 9.21 7.01 -2.39
C LYS A 144 7.94 7.65 -1.82
N ALA A 145 6.78 7.05 -2.07
CA ALA A 145 5.51 7.53 -1.52
C ALA A 145 5.47 7.45 0.01
N LEU A 146 5.89 6.31 0.59
CA LEU A 146 5.99 6.15 2.05
C LEU A 146 6.89 7.20 2.69
N ALA A 147 8.09 7.42 2.12
CA ALA A 147 9.02 8.43 2.61
C ALA A 147 8.39 9.83 2.59
N SER A 148 7.66 10.16 1.52
CA SER A 148 6.96 11.45 1.39
C SER A 148 5.87 11.60 2.47
N ILE A 149 5.09 10.55 2.74
CA ILE A 149 4.05 10.55 3.77
C ILE A 149 4.66 10.71 5.17
N VAL A 150 5.72 9.97 5.47
CA VAL A 150 6.42 10.04 6.78
C VAL A 150 7.00 11.44 6.98
N ASN A 151 7.67 12.00 5.96
CA ASN A 151 8.23 13.35 6.05
C ASN A 151 7.14 14.40 6.28
N HIS A 152 5.99 14.29 5.59
CA HIS A 152 4.84 15.17 5.79
C HIS A 152 4.33 15.12 7.24
N PHE A 153 4.21 13.93 7.81
CA PHE A 153 3.80 13.78 9.21
C PHE A 153 4.87 14.21 10.23
N ASN A 154 6.15 14.11 9.89
CA ASN A 154 7.25 14.58 10.74
C ASN A 154 7.39 16.10 10.72
N ALA A 155 6.92 16.76 9.65
CA ALA A 155 6.79 18.22 9.58
C ALA A 155 5.63 18.78 10.43
N GLY A 156 4.93 17.94 11.21
CA GLY A 156 3.87 18.37 12.12
C GLY A 156 2.45 18.33 11.54
N HIS A 157 2.29 18.00 10.26
CA HIS A 157 0.96 17.81 9.68
C HIS A 157 0.29 16.57 10.26
N GLN A 158 -1.01 16.67 10.56
CA GLN A 158 -1.79 15.57 11.15
C GLN A 158 -2.55 14.75 10.11
N VAL A 159 -2.75 15.31 8.92
CA VAL A 159 -3.55 14.69 7.86
C VAL A 159 -2.79 14.73 6.54
N ALA A 160 -2.84 13.61 5.82
CA ALA A 160 -2.31 13.47 4.48
C ALA A 160 -3.35 12.78 3.59
N SER A 161 -3.28 13.04 2.28
CA SER A 161 -4.07 12.34 1.28
C SER A 161 -3.16 11.90 0.14
N ILE A 162 -3.33 10.71 -0.39
CA ILE A 162 -2.64 10.25 -1.59
C ILE A 162 -3.64 9.64 -2.57
N GLN A 163 -3.23 9.61 -3.83
CA GLN A 163 -4.00 8.96 -4.87
C GLN A 163 -3.19 7.87 -5.55
N THR A 164 -3.87 6.81 -6.01
CA THR A 164 -3.27 5.79 -6.87
C THR A 164 -4.14 5.56 -8.09
N THR A 165 -3.52 5.39 -9.25
CA THR A 165 -4.25 5.22 -10.50
C THR A 165 -3.60 4.20 -11.41
N CYS A 166 -4.42 3.45 -12.12
CA CYS A 166 -4.01 2.56 -13.21
C CYS A 166 -5.08 2.62 -14.31
N HIS A 167 -4.92 1.88 -15.41
CA HIS A 167 -5.91 1.89 -16.49
C HIS A 167 -7.31 1.55 -16.00
N ALA A 168 -7.53 0.34 -15.47
CA ALA A 168 -8.85 -0.13 -15.08
C ALA A 168 -9.28 0.22 -13.64
N GLY A 169 -8.39 0.73 -12.79
CA GLY A 169 -8.68 1.05 -11.38
C GLY A 169 -9.04 -0.13 -10.47
N THR A 170 -8.70 -1.37 -10.85
CA THR A 170 -9.07 -2.59 -10.10
C THR A 170 -7.90 -3.35 -9.50
N HIS A 171 -6.74 -3.42 -10.18
CA HIS A 171 -5.61 -4.28 -9.77
C HIS A 171 -4.44 -3.50 -9.20
N ARG A 172 -3.63 -2.87 -10.07
CA ARG A 172 -2.36 -2.23 -9.67
C ARG A 172 -2.57 -1.10 -8.66
N SER A 173 -3.42 -0.12 -8.98
CA SER A 173 -3.69 1.02 -8.09
C SER A 173 -4.27 0.60 -6.74
N VAL A 174 -5.25 -0.30 -6.74
CA VAL A 174 -5.85 -0.88 -5.53
C VAL A 174 -4.80 -1.61 -4.70
N GLY A 175 -3.98 -2.47 -5.31
CA GLY A 175 -2.95 -3.22 -4.59
C GLY A 175 -1.86 -2.33 -4.02
N THR A 176 -1.44 -1.30 -4.75
CA THR A 176 -0.53 -0.27 -4.23
C THR A 176 -1.10 0.44 -3.01
N ALA A 177 -2.37 0.84 -3.06
CA ALA A 177 -3.03 1.50 -1.95
C ALA A 177 -3.09 0.62 -0.70
N GLU A 178 -3.43 -0.67 -0.85
CA GLU A 178 -3.46 -1.63 0.26
C GLU A 178 -2.07 -1.89 0.85
N ILE A 179 -1.04 -1.99 0.02
CA ILE A 179 0.35 -2.15 0.48
C ILE A 179 0.77 -0.93 1.32
N VAL A 180 0.55 0.28 0.80
CA VAL A 180 0.86 1.53 1.51
C VAL A 180 0.07 1.61 2.81
N ALA A 181 -1.24 1.34 2.77
CA ALA A 181 -2.08 1.38 3.95
C ALA A 181 -1.63 0.39 5.03
N LYS A 182 -1.29 -0.84 4.65
CA LYS A 182 -0.76 -1.86 5.57
C LYS A 182 0.53 -1.39 6.23
N GLN A 183 1.44 -0.75 5.50
CA GLN A 183 2.69 -0.23 6.06
C GLN A 183 2.42 0.96 7.00
N MET A 184 1.57 1.90 6.61
CA MET A 184 1.26 3.08 7.44
C MET A 184 0.49 2.73 8.72
N ARG A 185 -0.41 1.74 8.68
CA ARG A 185 -1.08 1.20 9.88
C ARG A 185 -0.09 0.61 10.87
N ARG A 186 0.95 -0.09 10.39
CA ARG A 186 2.04 -0.61 11.24
C ARG A 186 2.83 0.51 11.92
N SER A 187 2.84 1.71 11.34
CA SER A 187 3.44 2.91 11.92
C SER A 187 2.48 3.71 12.81
N GLY A 188 1.31 3.15 13.18
CA GLY A 188 0.34 3.80 14.06
C GLY A 188 -0.51 4.89 13.39
N VAL A 189 -0.46 5.01 12.06
CA VAL A 189 -1.28 5.97 11.31
C VAL A 189 -2.67 5.37 11.06
N ASN A 190 -3.71 6.16 11.32
CA ASN A 190 -5.07 5.82 10.91
C ASN A 190 -5.18 5.92 9.38
N VAL A 191 -5.63 4.87 8.70
CA VAL A 191 -5.70 4.87 7.23
C VAL A 191 -7.12 4.60 6.74
N VAL A 192 -7.66 5.57 6.00
CA VAL A 192 -8.97 5.52 5.35
C VAL A 192 -8.77 5.32 3.86
N ILE A 193 -9.32 4.25 3.29
CA ILE A 193 -9.15 3.90 1.88
C ILE A 193 -10.51 3.96 1.17
N LYS A 194 -10.52 4.53 -0.05
CA LYS A 194 -11.67 4.49 -0.96
C LYS A 194 -11.26 3.96 -2.33
N HIS A 195 -11.93 2.91 -2.78
CA HIS A 195 -11.71 2.31 -4.10
C HIS A 195 -12.87 2.62 -5.04
N LEU A 196 -12.74 3.69 -5.84
CA LEU A 196 -13.88 4.21 -6.60
C LEU A 196 -14.31 3.30 -7.75
N HIS A 197 -13.35 2.73 -8.48
CA HIS A 197 -13.60 1.93 -9.68
C HIS A 197 -13.15 0.47 -9.54
N ARG A 198 -13.02 -0.02 -8.29
CA ARG A 198 -12.64 -1.42 -8.06
C ARG A 198 -13.79 -2.33 -8.44
N ARG A 199 -13.50 -3.33 -9.26
CA ARG A 199 -14.39 -4.47 -9.53
C ARG A 199 -13.97 -5.66 -8.66
N LYS A 200 -14.89 -6.20 -7.85
CA LYS A 200 -14.63 -7.36 -7.00
C LYS A 200 -14.45 -8.61 -7.87
N GLY A 201 -13.35 -9.34 -7.67
CA GLY A 201 -13.11 -10.64 -8.28
C GLY A 201 -13.73 -11.78 -7.46
N PRO A 202 -13.98 -12.96 -8.06
CA PRO A 202 -14.55 -14.11 -7.37
C PRO A 202 -13.65 -14.66 -6.25
N GLY A 203 -12.34 -14.45 -6.34
CA GLY A 203 -11.35 -14.84 -5.33
C GLY A 203 -10.97 -13.73 -4.35
N ASP A 204 -11.63 -12.57 -4.38
CA ASP A 204 -11.38 -11.52 -3.40
C ASP A 204 -11.87 -11.93 -2.01
N PRO A 205 -11.19 -11.48 -0.93
CA PRO A 205 -11.70 -11.64 0.42
C PRO A 205 -13.10 -11.00 0.54
N TRP A 206 -13.90 -11.60 1.43
CA TRP A 206 -15.23 -11.11 1.75
C TRP A 206 -15.18 -9.76 2.47
#